data_AF-A0A7C3MB08-F1
#
_entry.id   AF-A0A7C3MB08-F1
#
_cell.length_a   1.000
_cell.length_b   1.000
_cell.length_c   1.000
_cell.angle_alpha   90.00
_cell.angle_beta   90.00
_cell.angle_gamma   90.00
#
_symmetry.space_group_name_H-M   'P 1'
#
loop_
_entity.id
_entity.type
_entity.pdbx_description
1 polymer ?
#
loop_
_entity_poly.entity_id
_entity_poly.type
_entity_poly.pdbx_seq_one_letter_code
_entity_poly.pdbx_strand_id
1 'polypeptide(L)'
;MLSVLLIAENSEWYRYKELEECLINDYHVEYSGKISADMAELSKIEFTYEIIFFLKPLEFSEVPAISRLAKSKILVFHVRNTNVPIRLSENLLPVADFLELNASAMKGRLEYFIGVDVIKLLNPHHMEVNEECEIILNGNRNTRVLLGDITFRTGKNVIFGVRKDNMAFFSADIFSNDAMSESNNCRFIKNLLKELVGEAEVY
;
A
#
# COMPACT_ATOMS: atom_id res chain seq x y z
N MET A 1 19.77 3.84 -10.46
CA MET A 1 18.85 4.50 -9.52
C MET A 1 17.46 4.16 -10.00
N LEU A 2 16.66 3.53 -9.14
CA LEU A 2 15.30 3.10 -9.51
C LEU A 2 14.37 4.32 -9.53
N SER A 3 13.34 4.28 -10.35
CA SER A 3 12.34 5.34 -10.50
C SER A 3 10.99 4.88 -9.94
N VAL A 4 10.35 5.77 -9.21
CA VAL A 4 9.06 5.61 -8.56
C VAL A 4 8.04 6.53 -9.24
N LEU A 5 6.88 5.98 -9.59
CA LEU A 5 5.72 6.75 -10.04
C LEU A 5 4.64 6.76 -8.95
N LEU A 6 4.23 7.94 -8.51
CA LEU A 6 3.11 8.14 -7.59
C LEU A 6 1.85 8.51 -8.37
N ILE A 7 0.86 7.63 -8.38
CA ILE A 7 -0.47 7.87 -8.98
C ILE A 7 -1.40 8.43 -7.90
N ALA A 8 -1.69 9.72 -8.00
CA ALA A 8 -2.58 10.44 -7.11
C ALA A 8 -3.35 11.50 -7.89
N GLU A 9 -4.54 11.91 -7.45
CA GLU A 9 -5.26 13.02 -8.09
C GLU A 9 -4.39 14.28 -8.09
N ASN A 10 -4.38 15.02 -9.21
CA ASN A 10 -3.52 16.21 -9.36
C ASN A 10 -3.75 17.24 -8.23
N SER A 11 -4.98 17.36 -7.75
CA SER A 11 -5.37 18.21 -6.62
C SER A 11 -4.94 17.67 -5.27
N GLU A 12 -4.38 16.47 -5.17
CA GLU A 12 -3.99 15.82 -3.91
C GLU A 12 -2.49 15.54 -3.78
N TRP A 13 -1.66 15.87 -4.78
CA TRP A 13 -0.21 15.58 -4.74
C TRP A 13 0.48 16.17 -3.50
N TYR A 14 0.05 17.36 -3.05
CA TYR A 14 0.61 18.00 -1.85
C TYR A 14 0.43 17.16 -0.58
N ARG A 15 -0.50 16.20 -0.56
CA ARG A 15 -0.76 15.30 0.58
C ARG A 15 0.31 14.23 0.75
N TYR A 16 1.22 14.05 -0.22
CA TYR A 16 2.20 12.96 -0.23
C TYR A 16 3.66 13.46 -0.27
N LYS A 17 3.91 14.72 0.09
CA LYS A 17 5.25 15.31 0.13
C LYS A 17 6.19 14.57 1.07
N GLU A 18 5.70 14.14 2.25
CA GLU A 18 6.52 13.37 3.20
C GLU A 18 6.93 12.00 2.63
N LEU A 19 6.06 11.37 1.81
CA LEU A 19 6.39 10.14 1.09
C LEU A 19 7.44 10.40 0.00
N GLU A 20 7.29 11.48 -0.76
CA GLU A 20 8.29 11.88 -1.75
C GLU A 20 9.66 12.15 -1.10
N GLU A 21 9.71 12.95 -0.04
CA GLU A 21 10.95 13.22 0.72
C GLU A 21 11.55 11.96 1.33
N CYS A 22 10.70 11.05 1.80
CA CYS A 22 11.14 9.73 2.25
C CYS A 22 11.87 8.96 1.13
N LEU A 23 11.35 8.99 -0.09
CA LEU A 23 11.86 8.19 -1.22
C LEU A 23 12.98 8.87 -2.01
N ILE A 24 13.04 10.20 -2.08
CA ILE A 24 13.90 10.95 -3.02
C ILE A 24 15.41 10.73 -2.82
N ASN A 25 15.83 10.29 -1.63
CA ASN A 25 17.24 9.96 -1.35
C ASN A 25 17.71 8.69 -2.07
N ASP A 26 16.79 7.77 -2.37
CA ASP A 26 17.09 6.44 -2.92
C ASP A 26 16.51 6.26 -4.34
N TYR A 27 15.51 7.07 -4.70
CA TYR A 27 14.70 6.92 -5.91
C TYR A 27 14.48 8.24 -6.64
N HIS A 28 14.33 8.19 -7.95
CA HIS A 28 13.75 9.30 -8.72
C HIS A 28 12.23 9.23 -8.62
N VAL A 29 11.55 10.29 -8.15
CA VAL A 29 10.10 10.26 -7.88
C VAL A 29 9.38 11.19 -8.84
N GLU A 30 8.37 10.68 -9.54
CA GLU A 30 7.45 11.46 -10.38
C GLU A 30 5.99 11.22 -9.99
N TYR A 31 5.12 12.17 -10.36
CA TYR A 31 3.68 12.06 -10.14
C TYR A 31 2.91 11.96 -11.44
N SER A 32 1.80 11.22 -11.42
CA SER A 32 0.78 11.26 -12.47
C SER A 32 -0.62 11.19 -11.87
N GLY A 33 -1.58 11.77 -12.58
CA GLY A 33 -2.99 11.75 -12.20
C GLY A 33 -3.66 10.39 -12.38
N LYS A 34 -3.21 9.62 -13.38
CA LYS A 34 -3.79 8.33 -13.78
C LYS A 34 -2.82 7.56 -14.67
N ILE A 35 -3.18 6.33 -14.99
CA ILE A 35 -2.51 5.53 -16.03
C ILE A 35 -3.49 5.18 -17.14
N SER A 36 -3.13 5.48 -18.39
CA SER A 36 -3.91 5.03 -19.54
C SER A 36 -3.58 3.59 -19.94
N ALA A 37 -4.55 2.91 -20.55
CA ALA A 37 -4.32 1.65 -21.26
C ALA A 37 -3.72 1.84 -22.67
N ASP A 38 -3.44 3.09 -23.06
CA ASP A 38 -2.74 3.40 -24.31
C ASP A 38 -1.36 2.74 -24.36
N MET A 39 -1.05 2.09 -25.48
CA MET A 39 0.17 1.27 -25.61
C MET A 39 1.45 2.09 -25.56
N ALA A 40 1.45 3.32 -26.08
CA ALA A 40 2.63 4.18 -26.07
C ALA A 40 2.91 4.69 -24.66
N GLU A 41 1.87 5.11 -23.94
CA GLU A 41 1.96 5.51 -22.54
C GLU A 41 2.41 4.35 -21.65
N LEU A 42 1.78 3.17 -21.79
CA LEU A 42 2.15 1.97 -21.05
C LEU A 42 3.60 1.56 -21.28
N SER A 43 4.06 1.57 -22.52
CA SER A 43 5.45 1.25 -22.83
C SER A 43 6.40 2.25 -22.18
N LYS A 44 6.08 3.55 -22.22
CA LYS A 44 6.87 4.58 -21.53
C LYS A 44 6.95 4.31 -20.03
N ILE A 45 5.83 3.99 -19.38
CA ILE A 45 5.79 3.68 -17.95
C ILE A 45 6.61 2.41 -17.66
N GLU A 46 6.46 1.39 -18.49
CA GLU A 46 7.16 0.12 -18.39
C GLU A 46 8.68 0.27 -18.54
N PHE A 47 9.18 1.22 -19.33
CA PHE A 47 10.62 1.47 -19.45
C PHE A 47 11.18 2.47 -18.43
N THR A 48 10.35 3.35 -17.88
CA THR A 48 10.82 4.46 -17.04
C THR A 48 10.81 4.12 -15.55
N TYR A 49 9.78 3.41 -15.08
CA TYR A 49 9.52 3.21 -13.65
C TYR A 49 9.62 1.76 -13.27
N GLU A 50 10.17 1.47 -12.09
CA GLU A 50 10.23 0.13 -11.52
C GLU A 50 9.19 -0.07 -10.42
N ILE A 51 8.85 1.00 -9.71
CA ILE A 51 7.91 0.98 -8.59
C ILE A 51 6.77 1.97 -8.88
N ILE A 52 5.53 1.55 -8.66
CA ILE A 52 4.35 2.37 -8.89
C ILE A 52 3.45 2.34 -7.66
N PHE A 53 3.18 3.50 -7.08
CA PHE A 53 2.21 3.65 -5.99
C PHE A 53 0.87 4.12 -6.54
N PHE A 54 -0.23 3.47 -6.14
CA PHE A 54 -1.59 3.91 -6.40
C PHE A 54 -2.20 4.44 -5.11
N LEU A 55 -2.26 5.76 -4.99
CA LEU A 55 -2.66 6.48 -3.77
C LEU A 55 -4.09 7.03 -3.85
N LYS A 56 -4.76 6.88 -5.01
CA LYS A 56 -6.17 7.22 -5.24
C LYS A 56 -7.01 5.95 -5.46
N PRO A 57 -8.36 6.03 -5.34
CA PRO A 57 -9.23 4.95 -5.79
C PRO A 57 -8.96 4.59 -7.25
N LEU A 58 -8.83 3.28 -7.53
CA LEU A 58 -8.60 2.80 -8.89
C LEU A 58 -9.86 2.88 -9.72
N GLU A 59 -9.73 3.45 -10.91
CA GLU A 59 -10.79 3.46 -11.91
C GLU A 59 -10.80 2.14 -12.69
N PHE A 60 -11.98 1.68 -13.11
CA PHE A 60 -12.10 0.46 -13.93
C PHE A 60 -11.31 0.53 -15.24
N SER A 61 -11.13 1.74 -15.79
CA SER A 61 -10.32 2.01 -16.98
C SER A 61 -8.83 1.73 -16.78
N GLU A 62 -8.33 1.74 -15.54
CA GLU A 62 -6.91 1.53 -15.21
C GLU A 62 -6.57 0.05 -15.02
N VAL A 63 -7.56 -0.81 -14.78
CA VAL A 63 -7.37 -2.25 -14.52
C VAL A 63 -6.58 -2.98 -15.61
N PRO A 64 -6.82 -2.75 -16.92
CA PRO A 64 -6.02 -3.39 -17.97
C PRO A 64 -4.54 -2.98 -17.94
N ALA A 65 -4.27 -1.70 -17.68
CA ALA A 65 -2.91 -1.16 -17.55
C ALA A 65 -2.18 -1.82 -16.36
N ILE A 66 -2.84 -1.84 -15.20
CA ILE A 66 -2.33 -2.45 -13.98
C ILE A 66 -2.03 -3.94 -14.17
N SER A 67 -2.96 -4.68 -14.79
CA SER A 67 -2.79 -6.12 -15.04
C SER A 67 -1.58 -6.44 -15.92
N ARG A 68 -1.22 -5.52 -16.83
CA ARG A 68 -0.01 -5.65 -17.65
C ARG A 68 1.24 -5.35 -16.84
N LEU A 69 1.25 -4.20 -16.15
CA LEU A 69 2.41 -3.72 -15.38
C LEU A 69 2.75 -4.64 -14.21
N ALA A 70 1.75 -5.29 -13.59
CA ALA A 70 1.93 -6.22 -12.47
C ALA A 70 2.88 -7.38 -12.80
N LYS A 71 3.12 -7.70 -14.07
CA LYS A 71 4.04 -8.77 -14.47
C LYS A 71 5.51 -8.41 -14.33
N SER A 72 5.85 -7.12 -14.31
CA SER A 72 7.23 -6.65 -14.39
C SER A 72 7.57 -5.52 -13.41
N LYS A 73 6.56 -4.96 -12.73
CA LYS A 73 6.70 -3.78 -11.87
C LYS A 73 6.25 -4.05 -10.45
N ILE A 74 6.91 -3.40 -9.50
CA ILE A 74 6.48 -3.42 -8.10
C ILE A 74 5.32 -2.46 -7.97
N LEU A 75 4.17 -2.94 -7.47
CA LEU A 75 2.97 -2.13 -7.34
C LEU A 75 2.56 -2.02 -5.88
N VAL A 76 2.35 -0.81 -5.39
CA VAL A 76 1.91 -0.54 -4.02
C VAL A 76 0.57 0.17 -4.06
N PHE A 77 -0.44 -0.38 -3.40
CA PHE A 77 -1.82 0.12 -3.47
C PHE A 77 -2.31 0.62 -2.12
N HIS A 78 -2.88 1.82 -2.10
CA HIS A 78 -3.84 2.23 -1.10
C HIS A 78 -5.24 1.77 -1.54
N VAL A 79 -5.72 0.68 -0.96
CA VAL A 79 -7.00 0.05 -1.28
C VAL A 79 -8.14 0.87 -0.68
N ARG A 80 -8.85 1.61 -1.53
CA ARG A 80 -10.08 2.35 -1.18
C ARG A 80 -11.35 1.78 -1.83
N ASN A 81 -11.20 0.84 -2.75
CA ASN A 81 -12.28 0.15 -3.44
C ASN A 81 -11.85 -1.28 -3.82
N THR A 82 -12.74 -2.04 -4.45
CA THR A 82 -12.51 -3.43 -4.84
C THR A 82 -11.87 -3.59 -6.23
N ASN A 83 -11.50 -2.50 -6.91
CA ASN A 83 -10.94 -2.51 -8.26
C ASN A 83 -9.43 -2.85 -8.28
N VAL A 84 -8.94 -3.53 -7.25
CA VAL A 84 -7.54 -3.89 -7.07
C VAL A 84 -7.26 -5.30 -7.63
N PRO A 85 -6.02 -5.60 -8.05
CA PRO A 85 -5.64 -6.91 -8.58
C PRO A 85 -5.49 -8.01 -7.51
N ILE A 86 -6.34 -7.99 -6.48
CA ILE A 86 -6.48 -9.06 -5.47
C ILE A 86 -7.94 -9.38 -5.22
N ARG A 87 -8.23 -10.63 -4.87
CA ARG A 87 -9.59 -11.12 -4.57
C ARG A 87 -9.96 -10.81 -3.13
N LEU A 88 -10.77 -9.78 -2.94
CA LEU A 88 -11.39 -9.46 -1.65
C LEU A 88 -12.69 -10.25 -1.47
N SER A 89 -12.98 -10.71 -0.26
CA SER A 89 -14.22 -11.46 0.05
C SER A 89 -15.46 -10.58 0.11
N GLU A 90 -15.30 -9.39 0.67
CA GLU A 90 -16.37 -8.45 0.98
C GLU A 90 -15.86 -7.01 0.79
N ASN A 91 -16.76 -6.06 1.05
CA ASN A 91 -16.37 -4.66 1.18
C ASN A 91 -15.41 -4.48 2.36
N LEU A 92 -14.51 -3.50 2.23
CA LEU A 92 -13.64 -3.07 3.32
C LEU A 92 -14.46 -2.69 4.55
N LEU A 93 -14.17 -3.29 5.70
CA LEU A 93 -14.92 -3.03 6.93
C LEU A 93 -14.22 -1.97 7.77
N PRO A 94 -14.84 -0.83 8.10
CA PRO A 94 -14.19 0.24 8.84
C PRO A 94 -13.76 -0.24 10.24
N VAL A 95 -12.62 0.26 10.72
CA VAL A 95 -12.09 -0.08 12.06
C VAL A 95 -12.09 1.12 12.99
N ALA A 96 -11.51 2.23 12.55
CA ALA A 96 -11.42 3.49 13.29
C ALA A 96 -11.05 4.62 12.31
N ASP A 97 -11.13 5.88 12.75
CA ASP A 97 -10.57 7.01 12.01
C ASP A 97 -9.03 7.04 12.10
N PHE A 98 -8.51 6.50 13.20
CA PHE A 98 -7.09 6.56 13.56
C PHE A 98 -6.65 5.32 14.34
N LEU A 99 -5.46 4.81 14.06
CA LEU A 99 -4.84 3.72 14.81
C LEU A 99 -3.31 3.79 14.79
N GLU A 100 -2.68 3.53 15.92
CA GLU A 100 -1.24 3.29 16.03
C GLU A 100 -0.96 1.83 16.36
N LEU A 101 -0.03 1.25 15.60
CA LEU A 101 0.36 -0.14 15.71
C LEU A 101 1.82 -0.25 16.12
N ASN A 102 2.08 -0.93 17.24
CA ASN A 102 3.44 -1.24 17.66
C ASN A 102 4.02 -2.31 16.72
N ALA A 103 5.16 -2.02 16.10
CA ALA A 103 5.81 -2.91 15.14
C ALA A 103 6.18 -4.27 15.78
N SER A 104 6.53 -4.27 17.07
CA SER A 104 6.83 -5.49 17.84
C SER A 104 5.65 -6.45 18.01
N ALA A 105 4.42 -6.00 17.75
CA ALA A 105 3.19 -6.80 17.80
C ALA A 105 2.70 -7.24 16.42
N MET A 106 3.40 -6.88 15.35
CA MET A 106 3.02 -7.22 13.98
C MET A 106 3.33 -8.69 13.66
N LYS A 107 2.53 -9.25 12.77
CA LYS A 107 2.73 -10.57 12.17
C LYS A 107 3.30 -10.35 10.77
N GLY A 108 4.24 -11.20 10.36
CA GLY A 108 4.92 -11.11 9.07
C GLY A 108 6.42 -11.26 9.24
N ARG A 109 7.15 -11.06 8.14
CA ARG A 109 8.62 -11.01 8.13
C ARG A 109 9.13 -9.87 9.02
N LEU A 110 10.17 -10.13 9.81
CA LEU A 110 10.74 -9.15 10.74
C LEU A 110 11.43 -8.00 10.00
N GLU A 111 11.88 -8.27 8.78
CA GLU A 111 12.59 -7.38 7.87
C GLU A 111 11.81 -6.08 7.62
N TYR A 112 10.48 -6.16 7.49
CA TYR A 112 9.63 -4.97 7.33
C TYR A 112 9.70 -4.02 8.53
N PHE A 113 9.94 -4.55 9.72
CA PHE A 113 9.80 -3.83 10.99
C PHE A 113 11.13 -3.43 11.62
N ILE A 114 12.27 -3.68 10.95
CA ILE A 114 13.59 -3.32 11.48
C ILE A 114 13.68 -1.81 11.71
N GLY A 115 13.89 -1.42 12.97
CA GLY A 115 14.00 -0.02 13.40
C GLY A 115 12.68 0.76 13.33
N VAL A 116 11.55 0.09 13.15
CA VAL A 116 10.20 0.66 13.21
C VAL A 116 9.67 0.44 14.61
N ASP A 117 9.25 1.51 15.29
CA ASP A 117 8.63 1.40 16.61
C ASP A 117 7.10 1.37 16.49
N VAL A 118 6.55 2.37 15.80
CA VAL A 118 5.11 2.56 15.62
C VAL A 118 4.79 2.82 14.14
N ILE A 119 3.70 2.21 13.68
CA ILE A 119 3.10 2.45 12.35
C ILE A 119 1.75 3.14 12.57
N LYS A 120 1.57 4.30 11.95
CA LYS A 120 0.39 5.15 12.05
C LYS A 120 -0.54 4.89 10.85
N LEU A 121 -1.81 4.60 11.13
CA LEU A 121 -2.83 4.28 10.13
C LEU A 121 -3.97 5.29 10.26
N LEU A 122 -4.34 5.94 9.15
CA LEU A 122 -5.54 6.77 9.07
C LEU A 122 -6.64 6.06 8.29
N ASN A 123 -7.87 6.22 8.74
CA ASN A 123 -9.06 5.55 8.22
C ASN A 123 -8.83 4.05 7.93
N PRO A 124 -8.27 3.26 8.88
CA PRO A 124 -8.04 1.84 8.66
C PRO A 124 -9.34 1.07 8.43
N HIS A 125 -9.31 0.17 7.46
CA HIS A 125 -10.35 -0.81 7.21
C HIS A 125 -9.77 -2.22 7.27
N HIS A 126 -10.53 -3.15 7.81
CA HIS A 126 -10.22 -4.57 7.68
C HIS A 126 -10.45 -5.02 6.24
N MET A 127 -9.43 -5.66 5.67
CA MET A 127 -9.50 -6.36 4.40
C MET A 127 -9.54 -7.88 4.64
N GLU A 128 -10.53 -8.56 4.07
CA GLU A 128 -10.55 -10.02 4.03
C GLU A 128 -10.22 -10.48 2.60
N VAL A 129 -9.17 -11.30 2.50
CA VAL A 129 -8.54 -11.69 1.24
C VAL A 129 -8.81 -13.17 1.00
N ASN A 130 -9.36 -13.50 -0.18
CA ASN A 130 -9.78 -14.84 -0.59
C ASN A 130 -8.71 -15.58 -1.41
N GLU A 131 -7.45 -15.35 -1.10
CA GLU A 131 -6.29 -15.97 -1.73
C GLU A 131 -5.09 -15.95 -0.80
N GLU A 132 -4.08 -16.75 -1.11
CA GLU A 132 -2.85 -16.81 -0.32
C GLU A 132 -2.05 -15.53 -0.51
N CYS A 133 -2.04 -14.69 0.52
CA CYS A 133 -1.23 -13.49 0.62
C CYS A 133 -0.43 -13.50 1.92
N GLU A 134 0.76 -12.92 1.88
CA GLU A 134 1.53 -12.64 3.08
C GLU A 134 0.91 -11.46 3.81
N ILE A 135 0.64 -11.60 5.11
CA ILE A 135 0.20 -10.48 5.94
C ILE A 135 1.42 -9.62 6.28
N ILE A 136 1.38 -8.35 5.90
CA ILE A 136 2.48 -7.39 6.15
C ILE A 136 2.08 -6.28 7.11
N LEU A 137 0.78 -6.14 7.43
CA LEU A 137 0.27 -5.21 8.43
C LEU A 137 -1.05 -5.71 9.02
N ASN A 138 -1.13 -5.82 10.34
CA ASN A 138 -2.32 -6.33 11.03
C ASN A 138 -2.60 -5.61 12.35
N GLY A 139 -3.85 -5.61 12.77
CA GLY A 139 -4.26 -5.14 14.09
C GLY A 139 -3.72 -6.00 15.22
N ASN A 140 -3.69 -5.41 16.41
CA ASN A 140 -3.34 -6.09 17.65
C ASN A 140 -4.57 -6.80 18.25
N ARG A 141 -4.41 -7.46 19.41
CA ARG A 141 -5.50 -8.19 20.09
C ARG A 141 -6.70 -7.33 20.49
N ASN A 142 -6.53 -6.01 20.53
CA ASN A 142 -7.56 -5.05 20.93
C ASN A 142 -8.21 -4.36 19.74
N THR A 143 -7.69 -4.52 18.52
CA THR A 143 -8.29 -3.98 17.30
C THR A 143 -9.64 -4.64 17.06
N ARG A 144 -10.68 -3.83 16.81
CA ARG A 144 -12.05 -4.28 16.56
C ARG A 144 -12.56 -3.71 15.25
N VAL A 145 -13.47 -4.43 14.59
CA VAL A 145 -14.07 -4.01 13.33
C VAL A 145 -15.48 -3.47 13.60
N LEU A 146 -15.87 -2.43 12.88
CA LEU A 146 -17.19 -1.82 12.93
C LEU A 146 -18.05 -2.37 11.79
N LEU A 147 -19.23 -2.90 12.10
CA LEU A 147 -20.22 -3.34 11.11
C LEU A 147 -21.58 -2.72 11.49
N GLY A 148 -21.91 -1.60 10.83
CA GLY A 148 -23.00 -0.72 11.27
C GLY A 148 -22.70 -0.13 12.65
N ASP A 149 -23.66 -0.21 13.57
CA ASP A 149 -23.49 0.22 14.97
C ASP A 149 -22.89 -0.88 15.88
N ILE A 150 -22.55 -2.04 15.31
CA ILE A 150 -22.08 -3.21 16.09
C ILE A 150 -20.57 -3.34 15.95
N THR A 151 -19.87 -3.29 17.10
CA THR A 151 -18.44 -3.57 17.16
C THR A 151 -18.19 -5.08 17.28
N PHE A 152 -17.68 -5.70 16.22
CA PHE A 152 -17.30 -7.11 16.26
C PHE A 152 -15.84 -7.26 16.73
N ARG A 153 -15.63 -8.10 17.74
CA ARG A 153 -14.34 -8.79 17.89
C ARG A 153 -14.29 -9.84 16.78
N THR A 154 -13.56 -9.56 15.71
CA THR A 154 -13.23 -10.62 14.77
C THR A 154 -12.41 -11.66 15.54
N GLY A 155 -12.86 -12.92 15.56
CA GLY A 155 -12.01 -14.03 16.02
C GLY A 155 -10.77 -14.23 15.13
N LYS A 156 -10.74 -13.53 13.98
CA LYS A 156 -9.64 -13.40 13.04
C LYS A 156 -8.82 -12.14 13.36
N ASN A 157 -7.51 -12.17 13.06
CA ASN A 157 -6.68 -10.96 13.15
C ASN A 157 -7.20 -9.95 12.12
N VAL A 158 -7.39 -8.69 12.54
CA VAL A 158 -7.71 -7.60 11.61
C VAL A 158 -6.52 -7.38 10.69
N ILE A 159 -6.73 -7.44 9.38
CA ILE A 159 -5.69 -7.27 8.36
C ILE A 159 -5.84 -5.89 7.73
N PHE A 160 -4.74 -5.13 7.70
CA PHE A 160 -4.64 -3.80 7.11
C PHE A 160 -3.71 -3.76 5.90
N GLY A 161 -2.83 -4.74 5.76
CA GLY A 161 -1.91 -4.81 4.65
C GLY A 161 -1.53 -6.23 4.32
N VAL A 162 -1.49 -6.53 3.03
CA VAL A 162 -1.01 -7.81 2.50
C VAL A 162 -0.06 -7.61 1.35
N ARG A 163 0.81 -8.59 1.14
CA ARG A 163 1.68 -8.72 -0.03
C ARG A 163 1.28 -9.95 -0.82
N LYS A 164 1.32 -9.82 -2.14
CA LYS A 164 1.19 -10.92 -3.09
C LYS A 164 2.18 -10.68 -4.22
N ASP A 165 3.15 -11.59 -4.37
CA ASP A 165 4.22 -11.48 -5.34
C ASP A 165 4.98 -10.12 -5.18
N ASN A 166 5.08 -9.35 -6.26
CA ASN A 166 5.66 -8.01 -6.35
C ASN A 166 4.66 -6.88 -6.01
N MET A 167 3.50 -7.21 -5.43
CA MET A 167 2.45 -6.24 -5.11
C MET A 167 2.19 -6.15 -3.60
N ALA A 168 1.97 -4.94 -3.10
CA ALA A 168 1.57 -4.68 -1.72
C ALA A 168 0.26 -3.88 -1.69
N PHE A 169 -0.64 -4.22 -0.78
CA PHE A 169 -1.98 -3.67 -0.68
C PHE A 169 -2.24 -3.23 0.74
N PHE A 170 -2.65 -1.98 0.94
CA PHE A 170 -2.94 -1.39 2.24
C PHE A 170 -4.37 -0.84 2.28
N SER A 171 -5.20 -1.34 3.18
CA SER A 171 -6.56 -0.86 3.44
C SER A 171 -6.60 0.24 4.52
N ALA A 172 -5.51 0.99 4.66
CA ALA A 172 -5.38 2.15 5.52
C ALA A 172 -4.47 3.17 4.83
N ASP A 173 -4.66 4.45 5.13
CA ASP A 173 -3.72 5.48 4.70
C ASP A 173 -2.50 5.47 5.63
N ILE A 174 -1.37 5.04 5.07
CA ILE A 174 -0.05 5.07 5.72
C ILE A 174 0.93 6.00 4.98
N PHE A 175 0.45 6.70 3.94
CA PHE A 175 1.27 7.37 2.93
C PHE A 175 1.15 8.89 2.99
N SER A 176 0.01 9.41 3.42
CA SER A 176 -0.19 10.86 3.51
C SER A 176 0.74 11.51 4.52
N ASN A 177 0.96 12.82 4.37
CA ASN A 177 1.79 13.60 5.29
C ASN A 177 1.37 13.38 6.74
N ASP A 178 0.07 13.33 7.02
CA ASP A 178 -0.43 13.11 8.39
C ASP A 178 -0.08 11.72 8.93
N ALA A 179 -0.03 10.70 8.09
CA ALA A 179 0.37 9.35 8.48
C ALA A 179 1.90 9.23 8.65
N MET A 180 2.65 9.93 7.80
CA MET A 180 4.12 9.92 7.76
C MET A 180 4.75 10.81 8.84
N SER A 181 4.08 11.89 9.21
CA SER A 181 4.53 12.86 10.20
C SER A 181 4.68 12.20 11.57
N GLU A 182 5.86 12.36 12.17
CA GLU A 182 6.21 11.90 13.52
C GLU A 182 6.17 10.37 13.74
N SER A 183 5.98 9.56 12.69
CA SER A 183 5.90 8.10 12.78
C SER A 183 7.03 7.38 12.03
N ASN A 184 7.22 6.08 12.27
CA ASN A 184 8.23 5.28 11.58
C ASN A 184 7.71 4.73 10.23
N ASN A 185 6.59 5.26 9.70
CA ASN A 185 5.99 4.81 8.43
C ASN A 185 6.98 4.87 7.26
N CYS A 186 7.76 5.95 7.14
CA CYS A 186 8.79 6.06 6.09
C CYS A 186 9.76 4.86 6.12
N ARG A 187 10.23 4.47 7.31
CA ARG A 187 11.15 3.35 7.46
C ARG A 187 10.48 2.02 7.14
N PHE A 188 9.25 1.82 7.58
CA PHE A 188 8.46 0.64 7.22
C PHE A 188 8.31 0.51 5.69
N ILE A 189 7.98 1.59 5.00
CA ILE A 189 7.85 1.62 3.53
C ILE A 189 9.18 1.31 2.86
N LYS A 190 10.30 1.90 3.32
CA LYS A 190 11.63 1.59 2.77
C LYS A 190 12.02 0.12 2.95
N ASN A 191 11.77 -0.44 4.13
CA ASN A 191 12.04 -1.85 4.40
C ASN A 191 11.20 -2.75 3.49
N LEU A 192 9.91 -2.45 3.32
CA LEU A 192 9.02 -3.16 2.39
C LEU A 192 9.53 -3.10 0.95
N LEU A 193 9.90 -1.91 0.46
CA LEU A 193 10.42 -1.74 -0.89
C LEU A 193 11.73 -2.52 -1.09
N LYS A 194 12.62 -2.53 -0.10
CA LYS A 194 13.85 -3.32 -0.15
C LYS A 194 13.57 -4.81 -0.34
N GLU A 195 12.59 -5.35 0.38
CA GLU A 195 12.18 -6.76 0.26
C GLU A 195 11.45 -7.06 -1.05
N LEU A 196 10.71 -6.10 -1.62
CA LEU A 196 10.06 -6.24 -2.93
C LEU A 196 11.07 -6.17 -4.08
N VAL A 197 12.06 -5.27 -3.99
CA VAL A 197 13.15 -5.15 -4.98
C VAL A 197 14.09 -6.35 -4.90
N GLY A 198 14.49 -6.77 -3.70
CA GLY A 198 15.40 -7.90 -3.51
C GLY A 198 14.86 -9.21 -4.08
N GLU A 199 13.53 -9.43 -4.07
CA GLU A 199 12.91 -10.57 -4.75
C GLU A 199 12.79 -10.37 -6.27
N ALA A 200 12.65 -9.14 -6.75
CA ALA A 200 12.57 -8.84 -8.18
C ALA A 200 13.91 -9.04 -8.92
N GLU A 201 15.05 -8.87 -8.24
CA GLU A 201 16.38 -9.11 -8.81
C GLU A 201 16.73 -10.61 -8.97
N VAL A 202 15.93 -11.53 -8.41
CA VAL A 202 16.19 -12.97 -8.40
C VAL A 202 15.51 -13.70 -9.58
N TYR A 203 14.78 -12.97 -10.44
CA TYR A 203 14.10 -13.52 -11.63
C TYR A 203 14.74 -13.08 -12.96
#